data_AF-A0A8B5X8Y2-F1
#
_entry.id   AF-A0A8B5X8Y2-F1
#
_cell.length_a   1.000
_cell.length_b   1.000
_cell.length_c   1.000
_cell.angle_alpha   90.00
_cell.angle_beta   90.00
_cell.angle_gamma   90.00
#
_symmetry.space_group_name_H-M   'P 1'
#
loop_
_entity.id
_entity.type
_entity.pdbx_description
1 polymer ?
#
loop_
_entity_poly.entity_id
_entity_poly.type
_entity_poly.pdbx_seq_one_letter_code
_entity_poly.pdbx_strand_id
1 'polypeptide(L)'
;MGDFTLHGTAEMRGTVSASSYRLADHSGKDFWTMKFTVRDAGEVEIRREGDQLVLVDARPNAGWDLEEDDANDDEAELEDGEESEDADGEELEVTFVQGNHEVEFEAEIVDDRLLIEIEESWHGVEPGTFNVGEAGTVEIRRDGERLILAGVIANNGWDFEAEREVEENEDEESSEQEIEVTFTSGDHKVEFEATLEDGELEIEFKTKWYEDEESA
;
A
#
# COMPACT_ATOMS: atom_id res chain seq x y z
N MET A 1 -1.61 35.27 -13.34
CA MET A 1 -1.33 33.87 -13.00
C MET A 1 -1.82 33.71 -11.58
N GLY A 2 -2.93 32.99 -11.41
CA GLY A 2 -3.46 32.70 -10.08
C GLY A 2 -2.80 31.41 -9.64
N ASP A 3 -2.04 31.47 -8.56
CA ASP A 3 -1.57 30.30 -7.83
C ASP A 3 -2.81 29.62 -7.24
N PHE A 4 -3.08 28.38 -7.68
CA PHE A 4 -4.03 27.49 -7.04
C PHE A 4 -3.21 26.59 -6.12
N THR A 5 -3.11 26.96 -4.85
CA THR A 5 -2.55 26.09 -3.82
C THR A 5 -3.61 25.05 -3.46
N LEU A 6 -3.39 23.80 -3.89
CA LEU A 6 -4.16 22.65 -3.45
C LEU A 6 -3.63 22.26 -2.07
N HIS A 7 -4.30 22.71 -1.02
CA HIS A 7 -4.11 22.17 0.32
C HIS A 7 -4.76 20.77 0.37
N GLY A 8 -4.05 19.78 -0.16
CA GLY A 8 -4.41 18.37 0.01
C GLY A 8 -4.14 17.99 1.46
N THR A 9 -5.18 17.66 2.22
CA THR A 9 -5.01 16.88 3.44
C THR A 9 -5.04 15.41 3.01
N ALA A 10 -3.87 14.76 2.95
CA ALA A 10 -3.85 13.31 2.84
C ALA A 10 -4.34 12.74 4.19
N GLU A 11 -5.49 12.07 4.12
CA GLU A 11 -6.11 11.39 5.24
C GLU A 11 -6.28 9.95 4.81
N MET A 12 -5.79 9.00 5.60
CA MET A 12 -6.10 7.59 5.41
C MET A 12 -7.62 7.41 5.55
N ARG A 13 -8.34 7.28 4.42
CA ARG A 13 -9.81 7.23 4.40
C ARG A 13 -10.28 5.85 3.99
N GLY A 14 -10.57 5.01 4.97
CA GLY A 14 -11.25 3.76 4.69
C GLY A 14 -11.06 2.74 5.79
N THR A 15 -11.89 1.72 5.75
CA THR A 15 -11.66 0.49 6.48
C THR A 15 -11.41 -0.59 5.46
N VAL A 16 -10.34 -1.36 5.63
CA VAL A 16 -10.23 -2.62 4.91
C VAL A 16 -11.23 -3.58 5.54
N SER A 17 -12.05 -4.22 4.70
CA SER A 17 -12.91 -5.30 5.16
C SER A 17 -12.77 -6.48 4.24
N ALA A 18 -12.45 -7.64 4.82
CA ALA A 18 -12.49 -8.91 4.14
C ALA A 18 -13.86 -9.57 4.34
N SER A 19 -14.36 -10.23 3.31
CA SER A 19 -15.46 -11.17 3.41
C SER A 19 -15.10 -12.44 2.65
N SER A 20 -15.11 -13.55 3.36
CA SER A 20 -14.72 -14.86 2.85
C SER A 20 -15.95 -15.73 2.60
N TYR A 21 -15.83 -16.63 1.63
CA TYR A 21 -16.80 -17.71 1.47
C TYR A 21 -16.12 -18.94 0.86
N ARG A 22 -16.43 -20.12 1.40
CA ARG A 22 -15.92 -21.41 0.91
C ARG A 22 -16.89 -22.01 -0.09
N LEU A 23 -16.37 -22.39 -1.26
CA LEU A 23 -17.10 -23.14 -2.26
C LEU A 23 -16.32 -24.43 -2.53
N ALA A 24 -16.98 -25.57 -2.39
CA ALA A 24 -16.44 -26.83 -2.90
C ALA A 24 -16.72 -26.89 -4.39
N ASP A 25 -15.68 -27.03 -5.22
CA ASP A 25 -15.92 -27.37 -6.63
C ASP A 25 -16.40 -28.83 -6.74
N HIS A 26 -16.83 -29.22 -7.93
CA HIS A 26 -17.24 -30.61 -8.19
C HIS A 26 -16.06 -31.59 -8.27
N SER A 27 -14.82 -31.12 -8.16
CA SER A 27 -13.59 -31.92 -8.16
C SER A 27 -13.11 -32.30 -6.75
N GLY A 28 -13.67 -31.66 -5.71
CA GLY A 28 -13.30 -31.88 -4.32
C GLY A 28 -12.00 -31.17 -3.92
N LYS A 29 -11.56 -30.18 -4.71
CA LYS A 29 -10.53 -29.24 -4.29
C LYS A 29 -11.20 -28.14 -3.47
N ASP A 30 -10.74 -27.96 -2.24
CA ASP A 30 -11.13 -26.81 -1.43
C ASP A 30 -10.45 -25.58 -2.03
N PHE A 31 -11.25 -24.63 -2.48
CA PHE A 31 -10.79 -23.29 -2.79
C PHE A 31 -11.60 -22.33 -1.90
N TRP A 32 -10.97 -21.25 -1.49
CA TRP A 32 -11.67 -20.15 -0.86
C TRP A 32 -11.54 -18.91 -1.73
N THR A 33 -12.57 -18.08 -1.70
CA THR A 33 -12.61 -16.77 -2.34
C THR A 33 -12.79 -15.73 -1.26
N MET A 34 -12.04 -14.63 -1.35
CA MET A 34 -12.22 -13.50 -0.48
C MET A 34 -12.37 -12.25 -1.30
N LYS A 35 -13.22 -11.37 -0.78
CA LYS A 35 -13.44 -10.05 -1.31
C LYS A 35 -12.94 -9.02 -0.31
N PHE A 36 -12.10 -8.12 -0.79
CA PHE A 36 -11.53 -7.00 -0.08
C PHE A 36 -12.16 -5.71 -0.58
N THR A 37 -12.54 -4.85 0.36
CA THR A 37 -12.74 -3.43 0.07
C THR A 37 -11.42 -2.71 0.32
N VAL A 38 -10.83 -2.19 -0.75
CA VAL A 38 -9.56 -1.46 -0.75
C VAL A 38 -9.89 0.01 -0.56
N ARG A 39 -10.10 0.40 0.71
CA ARG A 39 -10.45 1.76 1.15
C ARG A 39 -11.55 2.39 0.28
N ASP A 40 -11.36 3.61 -0.22
CA ASP A 40 -12.25 4.23 -1.21
C ASP A 40 -11.82 3.96 -2.65
N ALA A 41 -10.67 3.31 -2.88
CA ALA A 41 -10.11 3.03 -4.20
C ALA A 41 -10.92 2.00 -4.98
N GLY A 42 -11.32 0.89 -4.34
CA GLY A 42 -12.05 -0.15 -5.06
C GLY A 42 -12.37 -1.39 -4.26
N GLU A 43 -12.69 -2.45 -4.98
CA GLU A 43 -12.86 -3.79 -4.45
C GLU A 43 -11.97 -4.78 -5.22
N VAL A 44 -11.29 -5.67 -4.51
CA VAL A 44 -10.49 -6.76 -5.07
C VAL A 44 -11.10 -8.09 -4.62
N GLU A 45 -11.24 -9.04 -5.54
CA GLU A 45 -11.66 -10.40 -5.26
C GLU A 45 -10.56 -11.36 -5.67
N ILE A 46 -10.03 -12.13 -4.72
CA ILE A 46 -8.98 -13.12 -4.95
C ILE A 46 -9.47 -14.51 -4.59
N ARG A 47 -8.85 -15.52 -5.18
CA ARG A 47 -9.10 -16.93 -4.91
C ARG A 47 -7.79 -17.66 -4.71
N ARG A 48 -7.70 -18.47 -3.65
CA ARG A 48 -6.56 -19.37 -3.43
C ARG A 48 -6.87 -20.76 -4.00
N GLU A 49 -5.96 -21.28 -4.82
CA GLU A 49 -6.02 -22.61 -5.44
C GLU A 49 -4.79 -23.45 -5.08
N GLY A 50 -4.74 -23.96 -3.84
CA GLY A 50 -3.54 -24.61 -3.31
C GLY A 50 -2.54 -23.56 -2.83
N ASP A 51 -1.36 -23.53 -3.44
CA ASP A 51 -0.29 -22.56 -3.12
C ASP A 51 -0.30 -21.37 -4.09
N GLN A 52 -1.36 -21.22 -4.89
CA GLN A 52 -1.47 -20.14 -5.88
C GLN A 52 -2.58 -19.16 -5.51
N LEU A 53 -2.34 -17.88 -5.70
CA LEU A 53 -3.33 -16.81 -5.68
C LEU A 53 -3.80 -16.49 -7.10
N VAL A 54 -5.09 -16.23 -7.25
CA VAL A 54 -5.71 -15.90 -8.52
C VAL A 54 -6.58 -14.67 -8.34
N LEU A 55 -6.32 -13.63 -9.12
CA LEU A 55 -7.19 -12.47 -9.22
C LEU A 55 -8.50 -12.90 -9.91
N VAL A 56 -9.61 -12.81 -9.19
CA VAL A 56 -10.96 -13.10 -9.73
C VAL A 56 -11.55 -11.85 -10.36
N ASP A 57 -11.41 -10.70 -9.69
CA ASP A 57 -11.97 -9.44 -10.13
C ASP A 57 -11.29 -8.26 -9.41
N ALA A 58 -11.14 -7.13 -10.11
CA ALA A 58 -10.71 -5.85 -9.53
C ALA A 58 -11.63 -4.76 -10.06
N ARG A 59 -12.26 -4.01 -9.14
CA ARG A 59 -13.28 -3.01 -9.48
C ARG A 59 -12.95 -1.66 -8.85
N PRO A 60 -12.45 -0.69 -9.63
CA PRO A 60 -12.26 0.66 -9.12
C PRO A 60 -13.60 1.31 -8.78
N ASN A 61 -13.62 2.10 -7.71
CA ASN A 61 -14.73 2.96 -7.35
C ASN A 61 -14.79 4.18 -8.27
N ALA A 62 -15.90 4.93 -8.20
CA ALA A 62 -16.08 6.10 -9.07
C ALA A 62 -15.00 7.16 -8.87
N GLY A 63 -14.28 7.48 -9.94
CA GLY A 63 -13.19 8.47 -9.94
C GLY A 63 -11.81 7.88 -9.69
N TRP A 64 -11.73 6.57 -9.50
CA TRP A 64 -10.50 5.80 -9.53
C TRP A 64 -10.39 5.08 -10.87
N ASP A 65 -9.17 4.93 -11.35
CA ASP A 65 -8.82 4.09 -12.48
C ASP A 65 -8.00 2.90 -11.95
N LEU A 66 -8.01 1.80 -12.69
CA LEU A 66 -7.17 0.63 -12.41
C LEU A 66 -5.93 0.76 -13.30
N GLU A 67 -4.74 0.71 -12.73
CA GLU A 67 -3.53 0.58 -13.53
C GLU A 67 -3.44 -0.87 -14.01
N GLU A 68 -3.44 -1.07 -15.33
CA GLU A 68 -3.35 -2.39 -15.94
C GLU A 68 -1.88 -2.81 -15.97
N ASP A 69 -1.35 -3.34 -14.86
CA ASP A 69 -0.09 -4.07 -14.85
C ASP A 69 -0.33 -5.53 -14.39
N ASP A 70 -0.11 -6.44 -15.32
CA ASP A 70 0.31 -7.85 -15.16
C ASP A 70 -0.36 -8.82 -14.16
N ALA A 71 -1.49 -8.53 -13.52
CA ALA A 71 -2.13 -9.51 -12.61
C ALA A 71 -2.60 -10.84 -13.28
N ASN A 72 -2.45 -11.01 -14.61
CA ASN A 72 -2.75 -12.25 -15.33
C ASN A 72 -2.22 -12.35 -16.79
N ASP A 73 -1.39 -11.43 -17.28
CA ASP A 73 -0.93 -11.51 -18.68
C ASP A 73 0.27 -12.46 -18.80
N ASP A 74 -0.06 -13.75 -18.90
CA ASP A 74 0.77 -14.89 -19.34
C ASP A 74 1.46 -14.66 -20.73
N GLU A 75 1.49 -13.43 -21.27
CA GLU A 75 2.11 -13.08 -22.56
C GLU A 75 3.07 -11.88 -22.48
N ALA A 76 3.82 -11.73 -21.38
CA ALA A 76 5.12 -11.06 -21.45
C ALA A 76 6.04 -11.87 -22.39
N GLU A 77 6.01 -11.58 -23.70
CA GLU A 77 7.08 -11.97 -24.61
C GLU A 77 8.38 -11.32 -24.12
N LEU A 78 9.14 -12.05 -23.31
CA LEU A 78 10.47 -11.68 -22.84
C LEU A 78 11.39 -11.43 -24.05
N GLU A 79 11.50 -10.18 -24.51
CA GLU A 79 12.67 -9.72 -25.25
C GLU A 79 13.83 -9.75 -24.25
N ASP A 80 14.72 -10.72 -24.41
CA ASP A 80 15.95 -10.93 -23.63
C ASP A 80 15.90 -11.81 -22.36
N GLY A 81 14.98 -12.76 -22.25
CA GLY A 81 15.22 -14.03 -21.54
C GLY A 81 15.69 -13.94 -20.06
N GLU A 82 15.34 -12.87 -19.36
CA GLU A 82 15.36 -12.83 -17.90
C GLU A 82 14.09 -13.55 -17.44
N GLU A 83 14.25 -14.75 -16.88
CA GLU A 83 13.15 -15.46 -16.22
C GLU A 83 12.73 -14.58 -15.03
N SER A 84 11.50 -14.06 -15.04
CA SER A 84 10.90 -13.40 -13.88
C SER A 84 10.90 -14.41 -12.72
N GLU A 85 11.67 -14.14 -11.67
CA GLU A 85 11.76 -15.00 -10.48
C GLU A 85 10.44 -14.98 -9.66
N ASP A 86 9.47 -14.15 -10.07
CA ASP A 86 8.22 -13.88 -9.35
C ASP A 86 6.99 -14.63 -9.91
N ALA A 87 7.18 -15.48 -10.95
CA ALA A 87 6.09 -16.20 -11.61
C ALA A 87 5.60 -17.46 -10.87
N ASP A 88 5.91 -17.63 -9.58
CA ASP A 88 5.44 -18.78 -8.80
C ASP A 88 3.94 -18.67 -8.42
N GLY A 89 3.31 -17.51 -8.67
CA GLY A 89 1.88 -17.28 -8.44
C GLY A 89 1.51 -17.23 -6.96
N GLU A 90 2.50 -17.00 -6.10
CA GLU A 90 2.37 -16.88 -4.65
C GLU A 90 2.00 -15.45 -4.21
N GLU A 91 2.16 -14.47 -5.10
CA GLU A 91 1.90 -13.04 -4.90
C GLU A 91 0.90 -12.50 -5.95
N LEU A 92 0.15 -11.47 -5.57
CA LEU A 92 -0.82 -10.78 -6.41
C LEU A 92 -0.85 -9.30 -6.02
N GLU A 93 -0.71 -8.43 -7.00
CA GLU A 93 -0.73 -6.98 -6.85
C GLU A 93 -1.88 -6.36 -7.67
N VAL A 94 -2.49 -5.30 -7.14
CA VAL A 94 -3.52 -4.51 -7.82
C VAL A 94 -3.38 -3.04 -7.45
N THR A 95 -3.13 -2.20 -8.46
CA THR A 95 -2.91 -0.76 -8.25
C THR A 95 -4.08 0.08 -8.74
N PHE A 96 -4.60 0.93 -7.85
CA PHE A 96 -5.67 1.87 -8.13
C PHE A 96 -5.12 3.30 -8.12
N VAL A 97 -5.45 4.08 -9.15
CA VAL A 97 -4.92 5.44 -9.30
C VAL A 97 -6.04 6.50 -9.38
N GLN A 98 -5.82 7.64 -8.73
CA GLN A 98 -6.66 8.84 -8.79
C GLN A 98 -5.79 10.10 -8.80
N GLY A 99 -5.34 10.52 -9.98
CA GLY A 99 -4.57 11.76 -10.12
C GLY A 99 -3.16 11.64 -9.58
N ASN A 100 -2.88 12.20 -8.40
CA ASN A 100 -1.59 12.11 -7.70
C ASN A 100 -1.64 11.20 -6.47
N HIS A 101 -2.63 10.31 -6.44
CA HIS A 101 -2.94 9.43 -5.33
C HIS A 101 -3.03 8.01 -5.89
N GLU A 102 -2.31 7.09 -5.27
CA GLU A 102 -2.28 5.69 -5.63
C GLU A 102 -2.54 4.83 -4.40
N VAL A 103 -3.24 3.71 -4.62
CA VAL A 103 -3.50 2.70 -3.59
C VAL A 103 -3.19 1.35 -4.20
N GLU A 104 -2.19 0.69 -3.66
CA GLU A 104 -1.80 -0.65 -4.04
C GLU A 104 -2.39 -1.66 -3.04
N PHE A 105 -2.85 -2.78 -3.58
CA PHE A 105 -3.26 -3.95 -2.82
C PHE A 105 -2.36 -5.11 -3.21
N GLU A 106 -1.66 -5.67 -2.23
CA GLU A 106 -0.83 -6.86 -2.40
C GLU A 106 -1.37 -8.00 -1.53
N ALA A 107 -1.31 -9.21 -2.06
CA ALA A 107 -1.61 -10.44 -1.34
C ALA A 107 -0.54 -11.50 -1.63
N GLU A 108 0.02 -12.09 -0.57
CA GLU A 108 1.07 -13.10 -0.65
C GLU A 108 0.73 -14.32 0.23
N ILE A 109 1.14 -15.54 -0.16
CA ILE A 109 1.07 -16.73 0.70
C ILE A 109 2.39 -16.92 1.45
N VAL A 110 2.38 -16.69 2.78
CA VAL A 110 3.55 -16.85 3.65
C VAL A 110 3.25 -17.84 4.78
N ASP A 111 4.01 -18.94 4.84
CA ASP A 111 3.85 -20.01 5.83
C ASP A 111 2.40 -20.51 5.94
N ASP A 112 1.79 -20.87 4.79
CA ASP A 112 0.38 -21.28 4.65
C ASP A 112 -0.68 -20.23 5.01
N ARG A 113 -0.28 -19.02 5.40
CA ARG A 113 -1.17 -17.90 5.72
C ARG A 113 -1.20 -16.90 4.60
N LEU A 114 -2.30 -16.18 4.50
CA LEU A 114 -2.37 -15.06 3.59
C LEU A 114 -1.85 -13.81 4.31
N LEU A 115 -0.83 -13.21 3.73
CA LEU A 115 -0.39 -11.87 4.04
C LEU A 115 -1.13 -10.90 3.12
N ILE A 116 -1.72 -9.85 3.68
CA ILE A 116 -2.28 -8.74 2.93
C ILE A 116 -1.51 -7.48 3.28
N GLU A 117 -1.17 -6.73 2.24
CA GLU A 117 -0.57 -5.42 2.34
C GLU A 117 -1.38 -4.42 1.52
N ILE A 118 -1.54 -3.22 2.08
CA ILE A 118 -2.14 -2.10 1.35
C ILE A 118 -1.26 -0.89 1.55
N GLU A 119 -0.75 -0.39 0.44
CA GLU A 119 0.04 0.82 0.36
C GLU A 119 -0.82 1.95 -0.20
N GLU A 120 -0.62 3.17 0.29
CA GLU A 120 -1.32 4.36 -0.18
C GLU A 120 -0.31 5.49 -0.30
N SER A 121 -0.06 5.97 -1.51
CA SER A 121 0.97 6.97 -1.82
C SER A 121 0.36 8.24 -2.42
N TRP A 122 0.91 9.41 -2.06
CA TRP A 122 0.57 10.69 -2.69
C TRP A 122 1.81 11.45 -3.09
N HIS A 123 1.87 11.80 -4.37
CA HIS A 123 2.96 12.59 -4.94
C HIS A 123 2.64 14.08 -4.95
N GLY A 124 3.66 14.91 -4.77
CA GLY A 124 3.53 16.37 -4.88
C GLY A 124 2.64 17.02 -3.83
N VAL A 125 2.55 16.43 -2.63
CA VAL A 125 1.74 16.98 -1.54
C VAL A 125 2.46 18.10 -0.78
N GLU A 126 1.69 18.96 -0.10
CA GLU A 126 2.27 19.96 0.79
C GLU A 126 2.55 19.36 2.18
N PRO A 127 3.64 19.76 2.86
CA PRO A 127 3.89 19.39 4.24
C PRO A 127 2.72 19.80 5.14
N GLY A 128 2.29 18.90 6.03
CA GLY A 128 1.14 19.15 6.89
C GLY A 128 0.99 18.11 8.00
N THR A 129 -0.23 18.00 8.51
CA THR A 129 -0.61 16.93 9.43
C THR A 129 -1.35 15.86 8.66
N PHE A 130 -0.85 14.63 8.78
CA PHE A 130 -1.31 13.43 8.12
C PHE A 130 -1.98 12.52 9.14
N ASN A 131 -3.14 11.98 8.81
CA ASN A 131 -3.82 10.98 9.63
C ASN A 131 -3.41 9.58 9.17
N VAL A 132 -2.76 8.83 10.06
CA VAL A 132 -2.29 7.46 9.84
C VAL A 132 -3.37 6.49 10.33
N GLY A 133 -4.58 6.64 9.76
CA GLY A 133 -5.76 5.85 10.08
C GLY A 133 -6.06 5.73 11.58
N GLU A 134 -6.16 4.48 12.05
CA GLU A 134 -6.40 4.19 13.46
C GLU A 134 -5.15 4.32 14.35
N ALA A 135 -3.96 4.36 13.76
CA ALA A 135 -2.70 4.36 14.48
C ALA A 135 -2.37 5.72 15.09
N GLY A 136 -2.63 6.82 14.39
CA GLY A 136 -2.33 8.14 14.92
C GLY A 136 -2.33 9.29 13.92
N THR A 137 -1.53 10.30 14.22
CA THR A 137 -1.26 11.44 13.33
C THR A 137 0.21 11.79 13.31
N VAL A 138 0.73 12.14 12.13
CA VAL A 138 2.11 12.61 11.92
C VAL A 138 2.08 14.03 11.37
N GLU A 139 2.90 14.93 11.91
CA GLU A 139 3.08 16.29 11.39
C GLU A 139 4.46 16.41 10.73
N ILE A 140 4.47 16.68 9.43
CA ILE A 140 5.66 16.97 8.65
C ILE A 140 5.74 18.46 8.36
N ARG A 141 6.95 19.00 8.46
CA ARG A 141 7.29 20.36 8.05
C ARG A 141 8.47 20.34 7.11
N ARG A 142 8.59 21.41 6.33
CA ARG A 142 9.69 21.64 5.41
C ARG A 142 10.42 22.94 5.76
N ASP A 143 11.75 22.89 5.79
CA ASP A 143 12.64 24.05 5.93
C ASP A 143 13.63 24.06 4.75
N GLY A 144 13.26 24.73 3.67
CA GLY A 144 14.01 24.67 2.41
C GLY A 144 13.94 23.28 1.78
N GLU A 145 15.11 22.64 1.62
CA GLU A 145 15.26 21.28 1.09
C GLU A 145 15.21 20.22 2.18
N ARG A 146 14.90 20.60 3.44
CA ARG A 146 14.93 19.68 4.57
C ARG A 146 13.53 19.27 5.03
N LEU A 147 13.31 17.97 5.20
CA LEU A 147 12.15 17.43 5.91
C LEU A 147 12.37 17.41 7.43
N ILE A 148 11.30 17.72 8.16
CA ILE A 148 11.27 17.82 9.62
C ILE A 148 10.03 17.08 10.14
N LEU A 149 10.25 16.04 10.94
CA LEU A 149 9.21 15.43 11.78
C LEU A 149 8.87 16.39 12.92
N ALA A 150 7.76 17.10 12.80
CA ALA A 150 7.34 18.13 13.74
C ALA A 150 6.57 17.56 14.94
N GLY A 151 5.89 16.42 14.76
CA GLY A 151 5.18 15.74 15.83
C GLY A 151 4.61 14.39 15.40
N VAL A 152 4.50 13.48 16.36
CA VAL A 152 3.80 12.20 16.22
C VAL A 152 2.87 12.05 17.41
N ILE A 153 1.62 11.65 17.16
CA ILE A 153 0.63 11.36 18.19
C ILE A 153 0.02 10.00 17.88
N ALA A 154 0.40 8.98 18.64
CA ALA A 154 -0.25 7.67 18.59
C ALA A 154 -1.61 7.70 19.29
N ASN A 155 -2.58 6.99 18.71
CA ASN A 155 -3.88 6.75 19.31
C ASN A 155 -3.78 5.72 20.44
N ASN A 156 -4.82 5.64 21.26
CA ASN A 156 -4.81 4.75 22.42
C ASN A 156 -4.74 3.27 22.01
N GLY A 157 -3.71 2.56 22.48
CA GLY A 157 -3.45 1.15 22.13
C GLY A 157 -2.32 0.96 21.12
N TRP A 158 -1.82 2.06 20.55
CA TRP A 158 -0.71 2.07 19.60
C TRP A 158 0.56 2.61 20.25
N ASP A 159 1.68 1.99 19.92
CA ASP A 159 3.02 2.48 20.16
C ASP A 159 3.63 2.96 18.82
N PHE A 160 4.69 3.77 18.87
CA PHE A 160 5.36 4.23 17.65
C PHE A 160 6.88 4.31 17.81
N GLU A 161 7.58 4.09 16.71
CA GLU A 161 9.01 4.31 16.50
C GLU A 161 9.17 5.25 15.30
N ALA A 162 10.20 6.09 15.30
CA ALA A 162 10.42 7.06 14.24
C ALA A 162 11.90 7.12 13.89
N GLU A 163 12.17 6.97 12.60
CA GLU A 163 13.51 6.93 12.03
C GLU A 163 13.64 8.07 11.01
N ARG A 164 14.89 8.41 10.69
CA ARG A 164 15.17 9.45 9.70
C ARG A 164 16.43 9.06 8.98
N GLU A 165 16.28 8.87 7.68
CA GLU A 165 17.37 8.55 6.78
C GLU A 165 17.69 9.77 5.90
N VAL A 166 18.97 9.92 5.57
CA VAL A 166 19.45 10.96 4.68
C VAL A 166 20.50 10.29 3.81
N GLU A 167 20.12 9.97 2.58
CA GLU A 167 21.02 9.40 1.60
C GLU A 167 21.74 10.54 0.87
N GLU A 168 23.06 10.64 1.12
CA GLU A 168 23.94 11.53 0.38
C GLU A 168 24.61 10.72 -0.74
N ASN A 169 24.02 10.70 -1.94
CA ASN A 169 24.65 10.08 -3.10
C ASN A 169 25.86 10.91 -3.56
N GLU A 170 27.08 10.40 -3.33
CA GLU A 170 28.34 11.11 -3.66
C GLU A 170 28.51 11.40 -5.17
N ASP A 171 27.74 10.71 -6.02
CA ASP A 171 27.82 10.77 -7.49
C ASP A 171 26.60 11.48 -8.15
N GLU A 172 25.57 11.86 -7.39
CA GLU A 172 24.35 12.49 -7.90
C GLU A 172 24.13 13.90 -7.30
N GLU A 173 23.61 14.84 -8.08
CA GLU A 173 23.30 16.21 -7.59
C GLU A 173 22.01 16.27 -6.76
N SER A 174 21.35 15.12 -6.55
CA SER A 174 20.10 15.00 -5.80
C SER A 174 20.38 14.42 -4.41
N SER A 175 19.79 15.05 -3.39
CA SER A 175 19.79 14.54 -2.01
C SER A 175 18.37 14.14 -1.67
N GLU A 176 18.15 12.85 -1.45
CA GLU A 176 16.88 12.34 -0.94
C GLU A 176 16.86 12.48 0.59
N GLN A 177 15.68 12.79 1.13
CA GLN A 177 15.45 12.78 2.56
C GLN A 177 14.17 12.03 2.87
N GLU A 178 14.29 11.14 3.83
CA GLU A 178 13.20 10.27 4.24
C GLU A 178 12.93 10.40 5.73
N ILE A 179 11.66 10.26 6.11
CA ILE A 179 11.21 10.12 7.48
C ILE A 179 10.23 8.97 7.53
N GLU A 180 10.62 7.90 8.21
CA GLU A 180 9.74 6.77 8.50
C GLU A 180 9.18 6.88 9.93
N VAL A 181 7.89 6.58 10.09
CA VAL A 181 7.22 6.41 11.38
C VAL A 181 6.44 5.10 11.37
N THR A 182 6.94 4.12 12.10
CA THR A 182 6.28 2.84 12.30
C THR A 182 5.38 2.88 13.54
N PHE A 183 4.10 2.55 13.38
CA PHE A 183 3.14 2.34 14.47
C PHE A 183 2.85 0.85 14.65
N THR A 184 2.77 0.41 15.90
CA THR A 184 2.49 -0.99 16.24
C THR A 184 1.40 -1.15 17.28
N SER A 185 0.54 -2.16 17.11
CA SER A 185 -0.48 -2.57 18.07
C SER A 185 -0.71 -4.08 17.98
N GLY A 186 -0.02 -4.86 18.82
CA GLY A 186 -0.07 -6.32 18.75
C GLY A 186 0.62 -6.82 17.48
N ASP A 187 -0.10 -7.57 16.65
CA ASP A 187 0.39 -8.09 15.36
C ASP A 187 0.11 -7.14 14.19
N HIS A 188 -0.44 -5.95 14.45
CA HIS A 188 -0.75 -4.95 13.42
C HIS A 188 0.40 -3.93 13.35
N LYS A 189 0.86 -3.66 12.12
CA LYS A 189 1.85 -2.63 11.81
C LYS A 189 1.26 -1.66 10.78
N VAL A 190 1.43 -0.37 11.04
CA VAL A 190 1.11 0.70 10.08
C VAL A 190 2.33 1.60 9.98
N GLU A 191 2.82 1.80 8.77
CA GLU A 191 4.00 2.60 8.48
C GLU A 191 3.55 3.88 7.80
N PHE A 192 4.28 4.95 8.08
CA PHE A 192 4.15 6.22 7.41
C PHE A 192 5.53 6.60 6.92
N GLU A 193 5.64 6.94 5.65
CA GLU A 193 6.85 7.47 5.06
C GLU A 193 6.61 8.85 4.49
N ALA A 194 7.63 9.69 4.56
CA ALA A 194 7.66 10.99 3.90
C ALA A 194 9.02 11.19 3.22
N THR A 195 8.98 11.25 1.89
CA THR A 195 10.17 11.29 1.04
C THR A 195 10.21 12.60 0.27
N LEU A 196 11.36 13.30 0.31
CA LEU A 196 11.59 14.55 -0.41
C LEU A 196 12.74 14.38 -1.38
N GLU A 197 12.38 14.27 -2.66
CA GLU A 197 13.30 14.18 -3.78
C GLU A 197 13.00 15.33 -4.76
N ASP A 198 14.04 15.98 -5.29
CA ASP A 198 13.94 17.07 -6.27
C ASP A 198 12.93 18.20 -5.94
N GLY A 199 12.68 18.36 -4.64
CA GLY A 199 11.77 19.34 -4.09
C GLY A 199 10.29 18.95 -4.13
N GLU A 200 9.96 17.73 -4.56
CA GLU A 200 8.65 17.10 -4.50
C GLU A 200 8.54 16.25 -3.23
N LEU A 201 7.42 16.39 -2.50
CA LEU A 201 7.16 15.59 -1.31
C LEU A 201 6.20 14.47 -1.70
N GLU A 202 6.62 13.26 -1.41
CA GLU A 202 5.81 12.05 -1.43
C GLU A 202 5.46 11.63 -0.01
N ILE A 203 4.26 11.07 0.16
CA ILE A 203 3.80 10.51 1.42
C ILE A 203 3.27 9.12 1.13
N GLU A 204 3.69 8.15 1.92
CA GLU A 204 3.24 6.76 1.82
C GLU A 204 2.64 6.29 3.16
N PHE A 205 1.60 5.46 3.10
CA PHE A 205 1.14 4.65 4.22
C PHE A 205 1.05 3.17 3.87
N LYS A 206 1.82 2.34 4.55
CA LYS A 206 1.79 0.89 4.40
C LYS A 206 1.05 0.25 5.57
N THR A 207 0.11 -0.65 5.29
CA THR A 207 -0.60 -1.43 6.32
C THR A 207 -0.48 -2.90 6.02
N LYS A 208 0.04 -3.66 6.99
CA LYS A 208 0.36 -5.08 6.82
C LYS A 208 -0.33 -5.92 7.89
N TRP A 209 -1.01 -6.99 7.50
CA TRP A 209 -1.60 -7.97 8.43
C TRP A 209 -1.72 -9.37 7.84
N TYR A 210 -1.87 -10.36 8.73
CA TYR A 210 -2.12 -11.75 8.35
C TYR A 210 -3.60 -12.08 8.48
N GLU A 211 -4.17 -12.73 7.46
CA GLU A 211 -5.49 -13.34 7.52
C GLU A 211 -5.35 -14.85 7.81
N ASP A 212 -5.86 -15.28 8.96
CA ASP A 212 -5.90 -16.71 9.32
C ASP A 212 -7.06 -17.44 8.60
N GLU A 213 -6.76 -18.63 8.08
CA GLU A 213 -7.72 -19.50 7.38
C GLU A 213 -8.95 -19.90 8.23
N GLU A 214 -8.84 -19.83 9.56
CA GLU A 214 -9.89 -20.20 10.53
C GLU A 214 -10.79 -19.04 10.97
N SER A 215 -10.46 -17.80 10.59
CA SER A 215 -11.25 -16.60 10.94
C SER A 215 -12.42 -16.35 9.96
N ALA A 216 -12.52 -17.18 8.91
CA ALA A 216 -13.44 -17.13 7.77
C ALA A 216 -14.59 -18.17 7.84
#